data_AF-A0A535T2A0-F1
#
_entry.id   AF-A0A535T2A0-F1
#
_cell.length_a   1.000
_cell.length_b   1.000
_cell.length_c   1.000
_cell.angle_alpha   90.00
_cell.angle_beta   90.00
_cell.angle_gamma   90.00
#
_symmetry.space_group_name_H-M   'P 1'
#
loop_
_entity.id
_entity.type
_entity.pdbx_description
1 polymer ?
#
loop_
_entity_poly.entity_id
_entity_poly.type
_entity_poly.pdbx_seq_one_letter_code
_entity_poly.pdbx_strand_id
1 'polypeptide(L)'
;MSTTDTTGLPDYAPVPRSALGPALNEQGYYVGRVERNLYWITDGTYQCAFLTTSDGVVLLDAPPTIGHNIQRAVDEIASANGVSNKVNYLVYSHHHADHVGASSLFDKNVTRIGHEETRRLLLRDDDPARPPNEETFQDNWTLQIGGERIDLAWHGANHSPDNIIIHLPDHDALMLIDIVNPGWAPVFLANLTEDIPGYLEAPAKALAYSWKHFIAGHLGRLGTREDIALHQQYMADIAESSRKALDTVDLTPYFVKYGDNPWAAFKGGLEEWVATAAAPVIEKYTGVLAAADVFTESTTFQVMQSIRLDLGYGSWVHP
;
A
#
# COMPACT_ATOMS: atom_id res chain seq x y z
N MET A 1 -29.74 10.26 -24.88
CA MET A 1 -28.79 9.67 -23.92
C MET A 1 -29.49 8.48 -23.30
N SER A 2 -28.98 7.27 -23.49
CA SER A 2 -29.49 6.09 -22.77
C SER A 2 -29.11 6.27 -21.31
N THR A 3 -30.07 6.26 -20.39
CA THR A 3 -29.76 6.16 -18.96
C THR A 3 -29.10 4.81 -18.72
N THR A 4 -27.87 4.80 -18.22
CA THR A 4 -27.19 3.56 -17.82
C THR A 4 -27.98 2.95 -16.66
N ASP A 5 -28.51 1.74 -16.85
CA ASP A 5 -29.23 1.00 -15.82
C ASP A 5 -28.21 0.42 -14.81
N THR A 6 -28.45 0.68 -13.53
CA THR A 6 -27.60 0.27 -12.41
C THR A 6 -28.37 -0.53 -11.36
N THR A 7 -29.63 -0.89 -11.61
CA THR A 7 -30.55 -1.50 -10.64
C THR A 7 -30.13 -2.88 -10.10
N GLY A 8 -29.17 -3.54 -10.72
CA GLY A 8 -28.60 -4.82 -10.26
C GLY A 8 -27.25 -4.72 -9.56
N LEU A 9 -26.70 -3.52 -9.39
CA LEU A 9 -25.41 -3.32 -8.72
C LEU A 9 -25.61 -3.15 -7.20
N PRO A 10 -24.66 -3.64 -6.37
CA PRO A 10 -24.72 -3.44 -4.92
C PRO A 10 -24.49 -1.96 -4.56
N ASP A 11 -25.16 -1.51 -3.51
CA ASP A 11 -24.91 -0.22 -2.87
C ASP A 11 -23.81 -0.37 -1.81
N TYR A 12 -22.99 0.67 -1.66
CA TYR A 12 -21.96 0.76 -0.64
C TYR A 12 -22.03 2.09 0.11
N ALA A 13 -21.47 2.12 1.31
CA ALA A 13 -21.39 3.28 2.16
C ALA A 13 -20.59 4.41 1.48
N PRO A 14 -20.98 5.68 1.69
CA PRO A 14 -20.25 6.80 1.14
C PRO A 14 -18.86 6.92 1.77
N VAL A 15 -17.90 7.44 1.01
CA VAL A 15 -16.55 7.75 1.49
C VAL A 15 -16.62 8.79 2.62
N PRO A 16 -16.11 8.51 3.84
CA PRO A 16 -16.02 9.49 4.91
C PRO A 16 -15.18 10.69 4.49
N ARG A 17 -15.58 11.91 4.89
CA ARG A 17 -14.82 13.13 4.55
C ARG A 17 -13.39 13.12 5.06
N SER A 18 -13.14 12.44 6.18
CA SER A 18 -11.80 12.23 6.74
C SER A 18 -10.88 11.39 5.86
N ALA A 19 -11.42 10.64 4.89
CA ALA A 19 -10.67 9.78 3.99
C ALA A 19 -10.30 10.48 2.67
N LEU A 20 -10.82 11.69 2.41
CA LEU A 20 -10.61 12.43 1.17
C LEU A 20 -9.27 13.18 1.16
N GLY A 21 -8.61 13.15 0.01
CA GLY A 21 -7.43 13.96 -0.30
C GLY A 21 -7.76 15.43 -0.61
N PRO A 22 -6.72 16.24 -0.86
CA PRO A 22 -6.90 17.59 -1.39
C PRO A 22 -7.50 17.54 -2.80
N ALA A 23 -8.08 18.65 -3.23
CA ALA A 23 -8.53 18.80 -4.61
C ALA A 23 -7.34 18.75 -5.57
N LEU A 24 -7.53 18.07 -6.69
CA LEU A 24 -6.55 18.00 -7.77
C LEU A 24 -6.62 19.28 -8.61
N ASN A 25 -5.49 19.67 -9.20
CA ASN A 25 -5.40 20.76 -10.15
C ASN A 25 -6.00 20.38 -11.52
N GLU A 26 -6.00 21.32 -12.47
CA GLU A 26 -6.54 21.11 -13.82
C GLU A 26 -5.83 20.01 -14.63
N GLN A 27 -4.62 19.60 -14.22
CA GLN A 27 -3.85 18.52 -14.82
C GLN A 27 -4.09 17.16 -14.13
N GLY A 28 -5.01 17.10 -13.17
CA GLY A 28 -5.41 15.87 -12.49
C GLY A 28 -4.45 15.40 -11.41
N TYR A 29 -3.63 16.28 -10.84
CA TYR A 29 -2.76 15.94 -9.70
C TYR A 29 -2.74 17.05 -8.64
N TYR A 30 -2.24 16.73 -7.46
CA TYR A 30 -1.90 17.67 -6.39
C TYR A 30 -0.41 17.53 -6.08
N VAL A 31 0.28 18.65 -5.84
CA VAL A 31 1.61 18.68 -5.24
C VAL A 31 1.58 19.56 -4.00
N GLY A 32 2.13 19.06 -2.90
CA GLY A 32 2.13 19.75 -1.61
C GLY A 32 3.41 19.54 -0.84
N ARG A 33 3.78 20.53 -0.04
CA ARG A 33 4.93 20.44 0.87
C ARG A 33 4.56 19.53 2.05
N VAL A 34 5.34 18.48 2.29
CA VAL A 34 5.25 17.68 3.52
C VAL A 34 5.88 18.47 4.66
N GLU A 35 7.19 18.69 4.56
CA GLU A 35 8.01 19.39 5.53
C GLU A 35 9.30 19.82 4.82
N ARG A 36 9.86 20.98 5.15
CA ARG A 36 11.08 21.52 4.51
C ARG A 36 11.10 21.32 2.98
N ASN A 37 12.08 20.65 2.40
CA ASN A 37 12.22 20.48 0.95
C ASN A 37 11.65 19.15 0.45
N LEU A 38 10.84 18.45 1.26
CA LEU A 38 10.09 17.26 0.89
C LEU A 38 8.68 17.64 0.41
N TYR A 39 8.31 17.10 -0.74
CA TYR A 39 7.02 17.33 -1.39
C TYR A 39 6.38 15.98 -1.73
N TRP A 40 5.06 15.90 -1.60
CA TRP A 40 4.29 14.75 -2.05
C TRP A 40 3.47 15.12 -3.28
N ILE A 41 3.24 14.12 -4.14
CA ILE A 41 2.39 14.22 -5.32
C ILE A 41 1.30 13.17 -5.19
N THR A 42 0.07 13.49 -5.59
CA THR A 42 -1.01 12.52 -5.68
C THR A 42 -1.97 12.84 -6.83
N ASP A 43 -2.50 11.82 -7.50
CA ASP A 43 -3.63 11.94 -8.44
C ASP A 43 -4.98 11.55 -7.80
N GLY A 44 -5.02 11.45 -6.47
CA GLY A 44 -6.17 10.97 -5.70
C GLY A 44 -6.22 9.46 -5.52
N THR A 45 -5.42 8.70 -6.28
CA THR A 45 -5.37 7.22 -6.23
C THR A 45 -3.99 6.69 -5.88
N TYR A 46 -2.93 7.33 -6.35
CA TYR A 46 -1.53 7.01 -6.09
C TYR A 46 -0.81 8.20 -5.49
N GLN A 47 0.29 7.92 -4.80
CA GLN A 47 1.18 8.91 -4.20
C GLN A 47 2.63 8.58 -4.54
N CYS A 48 3.42 9.63 -4.73
CA CYS A 48 4.87 9.54 -4.69
C CYS A 48 5.40 10.80 -4.01
N ALA A 49 6.71 10.87 -3.80
CA ALA A 49 7.31 12.02 -3.13
C ALA A 49 8.65 12.37 -3.73
N PHE A 50 9.10 13.61 -3.53
CA PHE A 50 10.43 14.03 -3.97
C PHE A 50 11.03 15.07 -3.03
N LEU A 51 12.36 15.05 -2.96
CA LEU A 51 13.16 16.09 -2.33
C LEU A 51 13.74 17.00 -3.39
N THR A 52 13.70 18.31 -3.16
CA THR A 52 14.52 19.26 -3.91
C THR A 52 15.80 19.57 -3.13
N THR A 53 16.97 19.26 -3.69
CA THR A 53 18.26 19.39 -2.97
C THR A 53 19.25 20.25 -3.76
N SER A 54 20.42 20.56 -3.18
CA SER A 54 21.51 21.23 -3.91
C SER A 54 22.06 20.38 -5.06
N ASP A 55 21.94 19.06 -4.97
CA ASP A 55 22.53 18.09 -5.88
C ASP A 55 21.49 17.58 -6.90
N GLY A 56 20.37 18.29 -7.05
CA GLY A 56 19.23 17.89 -7.87
C GLY A 56 18.10 17.26 -7.06
N VAL A 57 17.21 16.58 -7.76
CA VAL A 57 15.99 16.01 -7.19
C VAL A 57 16.20 14.53 -6.87
N VAL A 58 15.77 14.14 -5.68
CA VAL A 58 15.59 12.73 -5.28
C VAL A 58 14.12 12.41 -5.38
N LEU A 59 13.75 11.52 -6.29
CA LEU A 59 12.38 11.03 -6.46
C LEU A 59 12.21 9.72 -5.67
N LEU A 60 11.09 9.57 -4.98
CA LEU A 60 10.69 8.40 -4.22
C LEU A 60 9.45 7.82 -4.91
N ASP A 61 9.65 6.70 -5.61
CA ASP A 61 8.70 6.07 -6.55
C ASP A 61 8.28 6.94 -7.75
N ALA A 62 7.80 6.27 -8.80
CA ALA A 62 7.29 6.86 -10.03
C ALA A 62 6.02 6.14 -10.55
N PRO A 63 4.83 6.39 -9.96
CA PRO A 63 3.58 5.77 -10.37
C PRO A 63 3.17 6.15 -11.79
N PRO A 64 2.75 5.19 -12.64
CA PRO A 64 2.43 5.46 -14.04
C PRO A 64 1.17 6.31 -14.24
N THR A 65 0.22 6.29 -13.30
CA THR A 65 -0.99 7.13 -13.37
C THR A 65 -0.68 8.62 -13.18
N ILE A 66 0.32 8.92 -12.35
CA ILE A 66 0.86 10.28 -12.21
C ILE A 66 1.75 10.60 -13.42
N GLY A 67 2.66 9.68 -13.80
CA GLY A 67 3.42 9.74 -15.06
C GLY A 67 4.14 11.07 -15.27
N HIS A 68 3.89 11.73 -16.41
CA HIS A 68 4.51 13.03 -16.73
C HIS A 68 4.11 14.18 -15.76
N ASN A 69 3.06 14.02 -14.95
CA ASN A 69 2.75 14.98 -13.89
C ASN A 69 3.84 15.02 -12.81
N ILE A 70 4.62 13.95 -12.64
CA ILE A 70 5.74 13.93 -11.69
C ILE A 70 6.77 14.99 -12.07
N GLN A 71 7.25 14.99 -13.31
CA GLN A 71 8.22 16.00 -13.76
C GLN A 71 7.62 17.41 -13.75
N ARG A 72 6.33 17.57 -14.08
CA ARG A 72 5.65 18.88 -13.98
C ARG A 72 5.67 19.43 -12.55
N ALA A 73 5.35 18.60 -11.57
CA ALA A 73 5.40 18.97 -10.16
C ALA A 73 6.83 19.33 -9.72
N VAL A 74 7.82 18.53 -10.16
CA VAL A 74 9.24 18.81 -9.91
C VAL A 74 9.66 20.15 -10.51
N ASP A 75 9.29 20.43 -11.77
CA ASP A 75 9.61 21.68 -12.45
C ASP A 75 9.03 22.90 -11.72
N GLU A 76 7.76 22.82 -11.32
CA GLU A 76 7.06 23.87 -10.57
C GLU A 76 7.79 24.18 -9.26
N ILE A 77 8.03 23.15 -8.45
CA ILE A 77 8.60 23.31 -7.11
C ILE A 77 10.08 23.69 -7.17
N ALA A 78 10.87 23.09 -8.07
CA ALA A 78 12.29 23.42 -8.20
C ALA A 78 12.48 24.86 -8.68
N SER A 79 11.65 25.33 -9.62
CA SER A 79 11.62 26.74 -10.04
C SER A 79 11.29 27.68 -8.87
N ALA A 80 10.25 27.35 -8.09
CA ALA A 80 9.86 28.12 -6.91
C ALA A 80 10.95 28.18 -5.82
N ASN A 81 11.73 27.10 -5.68
CA ASN A 81 12.83 27.00 -4.72
C ASN A 81 14.16 27.55 -5.25
N GLY A 82 14.27 27.87 -6.55
CA GLY A 82 15.52 28.33 -7.16
C GLY A 82 16.62 27.26 -7.23
N VAL A 83 16.23 26.00 -7.40
CA VAL A 83 17.13 24.83 -7.45
C VAL A 83 16.97 24.06 -8.75
N SER A 84 17.83 23.06 -8.99
CA SER A 84 17.72 22.23 -10.18
C SER A 84 16.46 21.36 -10.14
N ASN A 85 15.75 21.28 -11.28
CA ASN A 85 14.62 20.38 -11.50
C ASN A 85 15.05 18.99 -12.04
N LYS A 86 16.37 18.75 -12.17
CA LYS A 86 16.87 17.49 -12.70
C LYS A 86 16.75 16.41 -11.64
N VAL A 87 15.95 15.38 -11.92
CA VAL A 87 15.95 14.13 -11.15
C VAL A 87 17.29 13.44 -11.39
N ASN A 88 18.07 13.27 -10.32
CA ASN A 88 19.36 12.58 -10.36
C ASN A 88 19.30 11.23 -9.64
N TYR A 89 18.37 11.08 -8.69
CA TYR A 89 18.20 9.87 -7.90
C TYR A 89 16.74 9.44 -7.92
N LEU A 90 16.51 8.13 -8.02
CA LEU A 90 15.19 7.51 -7.93
C LEU A 90 15.26 6.34 -6.96
N VAL A 91 14.58 6.46 -5.82
CA VAL A 91 14.49 5.42 -4.82
C VAL A 91 13.21 4.63 -5.05
N TYR A 92 13.32 3.31 -5.15
CA TYR A 92 12.19 2.39 -5.24
C TYR A 92 11.81 1.91 -3.85
N SER A 93 10.51 1.99 -3.52
CA SER A 93 9.96 1.33 -2.34
C SER A 93 9.92 -0.19 -2.52
N HIS A 94 9.48 -0.64 -3.69
CA HIS A 94 9.46 -2.04 -4.12
C HIS A 94 9.24 -2.16 -5.64
N HIS A 95 9.25 -3.38 -6.15
CA HIS A 95 9.28 -3.66 -7.59
C HIS A 95 7.93 -3.48 -8.33
N HIS A 96 6.80 -3.33 -7.64
CA HIS A 96 5.51 -3.35 -8.31
C HIS A 96 5.30 -2.17 -9.27
N ALA A 97 4.62 -2.46 -10.38
CA ALA A 97 4.57 -1.59 -11.53
C ALA A 97 3.71 -0.34 -11.33
N ASP A 98 2.77 -0.38 -10.42
CA ASP A 98 1.95 0.77 -10.04
C ASP A 98 2.74 1.81 -9.22
N HIS A 99 3.91 1.46 -8.67
CA HIS A 99 4.80 2.40 -7.98
C HIS A 99 6.05 2.76 -8.78
N VAL A 100 6.61 1.87 -9.58
CA VAL A 100 7.84 2.16 -10.36
C VAL A 100 7.64 2.13 -11.88
N GLY A 101 6.41 1.98 -12.36
CA GLY A 101 6.07 1.82 -13.78
C GLY A 101 6.36 3.01 -14.69
N ALA A 102 6.55 4.22 -14.15
CA ALA A 102 6.97 5.39 -14.91
C ALA A 102 8.47 5.72 -14.75
N SER A 103 9.26 4.82 -14.17
CA SER A 103 10.70 5.06 -13.94
C SER A 103 11.51 5.27 -15.21
N SER A 104 11.05 4.72 -16.34
CA SER A 104 11.65 4.92 -17.66
C SER A 104 11.44 6.32 -18.25
N LEU A 105 10.53 7.13 -17.68
CA LEU A 105 10.33 8.53 -18.11
C LEU A 105 11.52 9.43 -17.74
N PHE A 106 12.32 9.02 -16.76
CA PHE A 106 13.48 9.77 -16.29
C PHE A 106 14.76 9.35 -17.00
N ASP A 107 15.76 10.23 -16.97
CA ASP A 107 17.02 10.07 -17.72
C ASP A 107 17.69 8.70 -17.42
N LYS A 108 18.35 8.15 -18.43
CA LYS A 108 19.06 6.86 -18.29
C LYS A 108 20.20 6.93 -17.28
N ASN A 109 20.73 8.11 -17.01
CA ASN A 109 21.80 8.36 -16.04
C ASN A 109 21.29 8.68 -14.63
N VAL A 110 19.97 8.62 -14.37
CA VAL A 110 19.45 8.64 -13.00
C VAL A 110 19.98 7.42 -12.24
N THR A 111 20.53 7.65 -11.06
CA THR A 111 20.92 6.56 -10.14
C THR A 111 19.67 5.99 -9.50
N ARG A 112 19.34 4.73 -9.81
CA ARG A 112 18.21 4.03 -9.18
C ARG A 112 18.71 3.22 -8.00
N ILE A 113 18.04 3.41 -6.87
CA ILE A 113 18.40 2.84 -5.57
C ILE A 113 17.22 2.00 -5.08
N GLY A 114 17.48 0.81 -4.55
CA GLY A 114 16.44 -0.05 -4.00
C GLY A 114 17.03 -1.26 -3.27
N HIS A 115 16.18 -2.11 -2.73
CA HIS A 115 16.62 -3.35 -2.08
C HIS A 115 17.22 -4.33 -3.11
N GLU A 116 18.06 -5.27 -2.69
CA GLU A 116 18.61 -6.30 -3.59
C GLU A 116 17.51 -7.21 -4.18
N GLU A 117 16.44 -7.47 -3.42
CA GLU A 117 15.28 -8.22 -3.93
C GLU A 117 14.49 -7.42 -4.98
N THR A 118 14.39 -6.09 -4.84
CA THR A 118 13.80 -5.23 -5.88
C THR A 118 14.56 -5.39 -7.18
N ARG A 119 15.90 -5.34 -7.12
CA ARG A 119 16.74 -5.56 -8.29
C ARG A 119 16.53 -6.94 -8.90
N ARG A 120 16.51 -7.99 -8.06
CA ARG A 120 16.31 -9.38 -8.51
C ARG A 120 14.97 -9.55 -9.23
N LEU A 121 13.90 -8.97 -8.69
CA LEU A 121 12.55 -9.06 -9.25
C LEU A 121 12.42 -8.24 -10.54
N LEU A 122 12.97 -7.02 -10.59
CA LEU A 122 12.97 -6.21 -11.82
C LEU A 122 13.79 -6.84 -12.95
N LEU A 123 14.93 -7.49 -12.63
CA LEU A 123 15.71 -8.25 -13.63
C LEU A 123 14.96 -9.48 -14.15
N ARG A 124 14.19 -10.16 -13.29
CA ARG A 124 13.33 -11.29 -13.69
C ARG A 124 12.24 -10.82 -14.65
N ASP A 125 11.59 -9.71 -14.31
CA ASP A 125 10.45 -9.18 -15.05
C ASP A 125 10.83 -8.62 -16.43
N ASP A 126 12.07 -8.10 -16.56
CA ASP A 126 12.63 -7.54 -17.80
C ASP A 126 11.68 -6.53 -18.48
N ASP A 127 11.08 -5.67 -17.66
CA ASP A 127 10.13 -4.65 -18.12
C ASP A 127 10.87 -3.35 -18.47
N PRO A 128 10.86 -2.90 -19.74
CA PRO A 128 11.52 -1.65 -20.16
C PRO A 128 11.00 -0.40 -19.43
N ALA A 129 9.77 -0.45 -18.89
CA ALA A 129 9.18 0.66 -18.16
C ALA A 129 9.77 0.81 -16.73
N ARG A 130 10.36 -0.27 -16.19
CA ARG A 130 10.85 -0.39 -14.81
C ARG A 130 12.32 -0.84 -14.80
N PRO A 131 13.27 0.03 -15.18
CA PRO A 131 14.68 -0.33 -15.18
C PRO A 131 15.12 -0.80 -13.78
N PRO A 132 15.82 -1.95 -13.66
CA PRO A 132 16.31 -2.44 -12.38
C PRO A 132 17.23 -1.41 -11.70
N ASN A 133 17.12 -1.26 -10.38
CA ASN A 133 18.00 -0.37 -9.62
C ASN A 133 19.46 -0.81 -9.71
N GLU A 134 20.37 0.13 -9.99
CA GLU A 134 21.81 -0.16 -10.09
C GLU A 134 22.44 -0.28 -8.70
N GLU A 135 22.05 0.58 -7.79
CA GLU A 135 22.53 0.59 -6.41
C GLU A 135 21.59 -0.22 -5.52
N THR A 136 22.17 -1.08 -4.68
CA THR A 136 21.44 -2.02 -3.83
C THR A 136 21.91 -1.95 -2.39
N PHE A 137 21.00 -2.30 -1.48
CA PHE A 137 21.31 -2.60 -0.09
C PHE A 137 20.56 -3.85 0.37
N GLN A 138 20.99 -4.40 1.52
CA GLN A 138 20.37 -5.55 2.18
C GLN A 138 19.50 -5.05 3.33
N ASP A 139 20.06 -4.89 4.54
CA ASP A 139 19.22 -4.55 5.69
C ASP A 139 18.90 -3.05 5.79
N ASN A 140 19.94 -2.20 5.81
CA ASN A 140 19.79 -0.77 6.04
C ASN A 140 20.80 0.05 5.23
N TRP A 141 20.40 1.26 4.82
CA TRP A 141 21.31 2.23 4.21
C TRP A 141 20.88 3.67 4.53
N THR A 142 21.77 4.45 5.14
CA THR A 142 21.62 5.90 5.24
C THR A 142 22.27 6.58 4.03
N LEU A 143 21.45 7.21 3.19
CA LEU A 143 21.88 8.07 2.10
C LEU A 143 22.09 9.51 2.61
N GLN A 144 23.04 10.20 1.99
CA GLN A 144 23.33 11.62 2.19
C GLN A 144 23.40 12.28 0.82
N ILE A 145 22.34 12.99 0.41
CA ILE A 145 22.21 13.57 -0.94
C ILE A 145 21.85 15.03 -0.81
N GLY A 146 22.69 15.93 -1.35
CA GLY A 146 22.42 17.38 -1.34
C GLY A 146 22.12 17.95 0.04
N GLY A 147 22.73 17.40 1.09
CA GLY A 147 22.56 17.79 2.48
C GLY A 147 21.37 17.15 3.22
N GLU A 148 20.61 16.27 2.56
CA GLU A 148 19.46 15.58 3.17
C GLU A 148 19.80 14.12 3.51
N ARG A 149 19.31 13.68 4.67
CA ARG A 149 19.41 12.30 5.15
C ARG A 149 18.17 11.50 4.76
N ILE A 150 18.38 10.33 4.14
CA ILE A 150 17.32 9.37 3.83
C ILE A 150 17.75 8.00 4.38
N ASP A 151 17.01 7.46 5.33
CA ASP A 151 17.27 6.14 5.90
C ASP A 151 16.37 5.10 5.21
N LEU A 152 16.99 4.16 4.50
CA LEU A 152 16.34 3.02 3.89
C LEU A 152 16.48 1.81 4.82
N ALA A 153 15.38 1.09 5.07
CA ALA A 153 15.39 -0.08 5.94
C ALA A 153 14.46 -1.17 5.43
N TRP A 154 14.98 -2.39 5.30
CA TRP A 154 14.21 -3.59 5.04
C TRP A 154 14.04 -4.38 6.34
N HIS A 155 12.79 -4.72 6.68
CA HIS A 155 12.44 -5.38 7.94
C HIS A 155 11.82 -6.76 7.73
N GLY A 156 12.22 -7.44 6.65
CA GLY A 156 11.60 -8.68 6.20
C GLY A 156 10.50 -8.45 5.16
N ALA A 157 10.12 -9.56 4.51
CA ALA A 157 8.99 -9.59 3.57
C ALA A 157 7.70 -9.12 4.25
N ASN A 158 6.83 -8.49 3.46
CA ASN A 158 5.51 -8.05 3.88
C ASN A 158 4.56 -8.04 2.67
N HIS A 159 4.08 -6.88 2.21
CA HIS A 159 3.36 -6.73 0.95
C HIS A 159 4.04 -7.47 -0.21
N SER A 160 5.34 -7.24 -0.36
CA SER A 160 6.23 -7.99 -1.27
C SER A 160 7.53 -8.35 -0.55
N PRO A 161 8.36 -9.26 -1.11
CA PRO A 161 9.64 -9.62 -0.52
C PRO A 161 10.63 -8.46 -0.38
N ASP A 162 10.42 -7.39 -1.15
CA ASP A 162 11.37 -6.30 -1.35
C ASP A 162 10.91 -4.94 -0.82
N ASN A 163 9.73 -4.85 -0.19
CA ASN A 163 9.18 -3.60 0.31
C ASN A 163 9.97 -3.04 1.49
N ILE A 164 10.35 -1.76 1.40
CA ILE A 164 11.21 -1.08 2.37
C ILE A 164 10.49 0.08 3.07
N ILE A 165 10.99 0.42 4.25
CA ILE A 165 10.75 1.72 4.88
C ILE A 165 11.71 2.73 4.29
N ILE A 166 11.20 3.91 3.93
CA ILE A 166 11.98 5.10 3.60
C ILE A 166 11.69 6.15 4.67
N HIS A 167 12.64 6.38 5.57
CA HIS A 167 12.51 7.33 6.68
C HIS A 167 13.31 8.60 6.39
N LEU A 168 12.65 9.75 6.53
CA LEU A 168 13.22 11.09 6.34
C LEU A 168 13.19 11.82 7.69
N PRO A 169 14.17 11.56 8.59
CA PRO A 169 14.12 12.05 9.96
C PRO A 169 14.08 13.57 10.06
N ASP A 170 14.79 14.27 9.18
CA ASP A 170 14.87 15.73 9.18
C ASP A 170 13.59 16.41 8.64
N HIS A 171 12.66 15.62 8.12
CA HIS A 171 11.38 16.05 7.53
C HIS A 171 10.18 15.49 8.31
N ASP A 172 10.41 14.87 9.47
CA ASP A 172 9.37 14.20 10.28
C ASP A 172 8.47 13.29 9.42
N ALA A 173 9.04 12.57 8.44
CA ALA A 173 8.28 11.81 7.46
C ALA A 173 8.75 10.36 7.34
N LEU A 174 7.80 9.46 7.10
CA LEU A 174 8.06 8.05 6.80
C LEU A 174 7.17 7.61 5.64
N MET A 175 7.76 6.91 4.69
CA MET A 175 7.09 6.28 3.58
C MET A 175 7.21 4.77 3.71
N LEU A 176 6.07 4.09 3.64
CA LEU A 176 5.97 2.63 3.65
C LEU A 176 4.75 2.27 2.80
N ILE A 177 5.03 1.65 1.67
CA ILE A 177 4.06 1.52 0.59
C ILE A 177 3.26 0.23 0.74
N ASP A 178 1.98 0.31 0.38
CA ASP A 178 1.03 -0.81 0.30
C ASP A 178 0.78 -1.58 1.61
N ILE A 179 1.12 -0.98 2.75
CA ILE A 179 0.75 -1.51 4.07
C ILE A 179 -0.53 -0.84 4.58
N VAL A 180 -0.48 0.47 4.85
CA VAL A 180 -1.61 1.22 5.42
C VAL A 180 -2.22 2.14 4.36
N ASN A 181 -3.54 2.12 4.22
CA ASN A 181 -4.31 3.03 3.36
C ASN A 181 -5.00 4.09 4.24
N PRO A 182 -4.46 5.31 4.41
CA PRO A 182 -4.94 6.25 5.43
C PRO A 182 -6.42 6.63 5.27
N GLY A 183 -7.26 6.24 6.24
CA GLY A 183 -8.71 6.46 6.23
C GLY A 183 -9.53 5.45 5.41
N TRP A 184 -8.91 4.39 4.90
CA TRP A 184 -9.54 3.37 4.07
C TRP A 184 -9.26 1.97 4.59
N ALA A 185 -10.17 1.04 4.36
CA ALA A 185 -9.86 -0.37 4.44
C ALA A 185 -8.81 -0.70 3.36
N PRO A 186 -7.91 -1.69 3.59
CA PRO A 186 -6.98 -2.15 2.57
C PRO A 186 -7.70 -2.51 1.28
N VAL A 187 -7.08 -2.19 0.15
CA VAL A 187 -7.65 -2.49 -1.16
C VAL A 187 -7.65 -4.00 -1.36
N PHE A 188 -8.83 -4.58 -1.55
CA PHE A 188 -9.01 -6.00 -1.85
C PHE A 188 -8.36 -6.96 -0.81
N LEU A 189 -7.62 -7.98 -1.26
CA LEU A 189 -6.93 -9.01 -0.44
C LEU A 189 -5.75 -8.41 0.37
N ALA A 190 -6.01 -7.47 1.28
CA ALA A 190 -4.99 -6.76 2.05
C ALA A 190 -3.90 -6.14 1.14
N ASN A 191 -4.30 -5.33 0.16
CA ASN A 191 -3.43 -4.77 -0.89
C ASN A 191 -2.73 -5.82 -1.76
N LEU A 192 -3.26 -7.03 -1.90
CA LEU A 192 -2.61 -8.14 -2.62
C LEU A 192 -1.30 -8.61 -1.96
N THR A 193 -1.17 -8.42 -0.66
CA THR A 193 0.00 -8.79 0.12
C THR A 193 0.38 -10.27 -0.03
N GLU A 194 1.67 -10.50 -0.28
CA GLU A 194 2.29 -11.82 -0.39
C GLU A 194 2.57 -12.48 0.98
N ASP A 195 3.09 -11.71 1.95
CA ASP A 195 3.41 -12.18 3.32
C ASP A 195 2.54 -11.45 4.37
N ILE A 196 1.41 -12.07 4.73
CA ILE A 196 0.45 -11.52 5.67
C ILE A 196 1.01 -11.40 7.09
N PRO A 197 1.74 -12.38 7.67
CA PRO A 197 2.44 -12.19 8.93
C PRO A 197 3.34 -10.94 8.91
N GLY A 198 4.17 -10.80 7.87
CA GLY A 198 5.03 -9.62 7.69
C GLY A 198 4.24 -8.30 7.59
N TYR A 199 3.13 -8.30 6.85
CA TYR A 199 2.22 -7.17 6.72
C TYR A 199 1.59 -6.75 8.06
N LEU A 200 1.17 -7.71 8.89
CA LEU A 200 0.59 -7.41 10.21
C LEU A 200 1.63 -6.83 11.18
N GLU A 201 2.90 -7.17 11.03
CA GLU A 201 4.01 -6.60 11.82
C GLU A 201 4.47 -5.21 11.34
N ALA A 202 4.35 -4.94 10.05
CA ALA A 202 4.88 -3.73 9.40
C ALA A 202 4.39 -2.40 10.03
N PRO A 203 3.12 -2.24 10.42
CA PRO A 203 2.64 -1.05 11.15
C PRO A 203 3.42 -0.78 12.45
N ALA A 204 3.74 -1.81 13.23
CA ALA A 204 4.49 -1.65 14.48
C ALA A 204 5.95 -1.24 14.20
N LYS A 205 6.56 -1.81 13.15
CA LYS A 205 7.89 -1.42 12.67
C LYS A 205 7.92 0.04 12.24
N ALA A 206 6.91 0.51 11.49
CA ALA A 206 6.78 1.92 11.12
C ALA A 206 6.64 2.85 12.34
N LEU A 207 5.80 2.48 13.32
CA LEU A 207 5.60 3.27 14.55
C LEU A 207 6.84 3.33 15.45
N ALA A 208 7.83 2.45 15.29
CA ALA A 208 9.09 2.53 16.05
C ALA A 208 9.96 3.72 15.64
N TYR A 209 9.75 4.30 14.46
CA TYR A 209 10.44 5.49 13.98
C TYR A 209 9.77 6.78 14.46
N SER A 210 10.57 7.85 14.57
CA SER A 210 10.07 9.21 14.82
C SER A 210 9.65 9.87 13.52
N TRP A 211 8.36 10.17 13.38
CA TRP A 211 7.79 10.89 12.24
C TRP A 211 6.38 11.38 12.62
N LYS A 212 5.90 12.34 11.85
CA LYS A 212 4.55 12.94 11.94
C LYS A 212 3.74 12.70 10.67
N HIS A 213 4.41 12.65 9.52
CA HIS A 213 3.79 12.52 8.20
C HIS A 213 4.03 11.13 7.62
N PHE A 214 2.96 10.46 7.20
CA PHE A 214 3.03 9.14 6.57
C PHE A 214 2.65 9.20 5.10
N ILE A 215 3.49 8.65 4.21
CA ILE A 215 3.24 8.54 2.77
C ILE A 215 3.01 7.07 2.45
N ALA A 216 1.81 6.76 1.94
CA ALA A 216 1.29 5.39 1.85
C ALA A 216 1.37 4.77 0.45
N GLY A 217 1.63 5.59 -0.58
CA GLY A 217 1.68 5.15 -1.99
C GLY A 217 0.33 5.07 -2.69
N HIS A 218 -0.75 4.84 -1.93
CA HIS A 218 -2.12 4.90 -2.42
C HIS A 218 -2.96 5.99 -1.77
N LEU A 219 -4.03 6.36 -2.48
CA LEU A 219 -5.09 7.30 -2.12
C LEU A 219 -4.65 8.75 -2.08
N GLY A 220 -5.57 9.65 -1.71
CA GLY A 220 -5.39 11.08 -1.91
C GLY A 220 -4.72 11.86 -0.76
N ARG A 221 -4.56 11.30 0.45
CA ARG A 221 -4.01 12.07 1.59
C ARG A 221 -2.84 11.40 2.28
N LEU A 222 -2.00 12.22 2.91
CA LEU A 222 -1.05 11.73 3.90
C LEU A 222 -1.75 11.06 5.07
N GLY A 223 -1.10 10.07 5.65
CA GLY A 223 -1.50 9.43 6.88
C GLY A 223 -0.89 10.06 8.13
N THR A 224 -1.44 9.67 9.27
CA THR A 224 -0.93 9.99 10.61
C THR A 224 -0.61 8.73 11.40
N ARG A 225 -0.06 8.89 12.60
CA ARG A 225 0.14 7.77 13.54
C ARG A 225 -1.18 7.12 13.96
N GLU A 226 -2.24 7.91 14.07
CA GLU A 226 -3.59 7.43 14.36
C GLU A 226 -4.15 6.57 13.22
N ASP A 227 -3.85 6.89 11.96
CA ASP A 227 -4.25 6.04 10.83
C ASP A 227 -3.58 4.65 10.92
N ILE A 228 -2.29 4.60 11.29
CA ILE A 228 -1.59 3.33 11.48
C ILE A 228 -2.16 2.56 12.68
N ALA A 229 -2.43 3.23 13.79
CA ALA A 229 -3.03 2.59 14.97
C ALA A 229 -4.45 2.05 14.67
N LEU A 230 -5.25 2.80 13.91
CA LEU A 230 -6.57 2.38 13.46
C LEU A 230 -6.47 1.15 12.55
N HIS A 231 -5.52 1.15 11.61
CA HIS A 231 -5.26 0.01 10.74
C HIS A 231 -4.87 -1.24 11.55
N GLN A 232 -3.98 -1.12 12.54
CA GLN A 232 -3.62 -2.24 13.41
C GLN A 232 -4.84 -2.81 14.14
N GLN A 233 -5.70 -1.96 14.69
CA GLN A 233 -6.90 -2.41 15.39
C GLN A 233 -7.89 -3.10 14.43
N TYR A 234 -8.07 -2.55 13.22
CA TYR A 234 -8.91 -3.14 12.19
C TYR A 234 -8.43 -4.55 11.79
N MET A 235 -7.14 -4.72 11.54
CA MET A 235 -6.56 -6.03 11.20
C MET A 235 -6.62 -7.02 12.38
N ALA A 236 -6.44 -6.54 13.62
CA ALA A 236 -6.56 -7.35 14.82
C ALA A 236 -8.00 -7.86 15.03
N ASP A 237 -9.00 -7.02 14.80
CA ASP A 237 -10.41 -7.40 14.88
C ASP A 237 -10.76 -8.45 13.81
N ILE A 238 -10.22 -8.31 12.59
CA ILE A 238 -10.36 -9.34 11.54
C ILE A 238 -9.76 -10.66 11.99
N ALA A 239 -8.55 -10.65 12.54
CA ALA A 239 -7.87 -11.86 12.98
C ALA A 239 -8.63 -12.55 14.12
N GLU A 240 -9.12 -11.80 15.11
CA GLU A 240 -9.94 -12.31 16.20
C GLU A 240 -11.26 -12.92 15.67
N SER A 241 -11.97 -12.17 14.84
CA SER A 241 -13.24 -12.61 14.26
C SER A 241 -13.07 -13.84 13.37
N SER A 242 -11.96 -13.91 12.63
CA SER A 242 -11.60 -15.06 11.79
C SER A 242 -11.42 -16.33 12.63
N ARG A 243 -10.67 -16.26 13.75
CA ARG A 243 -10.52 -17.41 14.65
C ARG A 243 -11.85 -17.86 15.21
N LYS A 244 -12.69 -16.92 15.64
CA LYS A 244 -14.03 -17.22 16.13
C LYS A 244 -14.90 -17.91 15.06
N ALA A 245 -14.89 -17.44 13.82
CA ALA A 245 -15.65 -18.05 12.73
C ALA A 245 -15.15 -19.49 12.45
N LEU A 246 -13.82 -19.69 12.41
CA LEU A 246 -13.22 -21.02 12.22
C LEU A 246 -13.66 -22.02 13.29
N ASP A 247 -13.83 -21.57 14.53
CA ASP A 247 -14.24 -22.43 15.65
C ASP A 247 -15.75 -22.71 15.70
N THR A 248 -16.58 -21.82 15.15
CA THR A 248 -18.02 -21.79 15.46
C THR A 248 -18.94 -22.10 14.29
N VAL A 249 -18.51 -21.88 13.04
CA VAL A 249 -19.34 -22.16 11.87
C VAL A 249 -19.41 -23.66 11.62
N ASP A 250 -20.63 -24.18 11.55
CA ASP A 250 -20.91 -25.58 11.19
C ASP A 250 -20.89 -25.75 9.66
N LEU A 251 -19.89 -26.48 9.15
CA LEU A 251 -19.77 -26.78 7.73
C LEU A 251 -20.66 -27.95 7.26
N THR A 252 -21.27 -28.70 8.18
CA THR A 252 -22.08 -29.89 7.88
C THR A 252 -23.15 -29.63 6.80
N PRO A 253 -23.91 -28.51 6.83
CA PRO A 253 -24.94 -28.26 5.82
C PRO A 253 -24.40 -28.20 4.38
N TYR A 254 -23.18 -27.68 4.20
CA TYR A 254 -22.55 -27.61 2.88
C TYR A 254 -22.15 -29.00 2.39
N PHE A 255 -21.56 -29.84 3.24
CA PHE A 255 -21.20 -31.21 2.88
C PHE A 255 -22.42 -32.12 2.69
N VAL A 256 -23.52 -31.88 3.41
CA VAL A 256 -24.80 -32.57 3.16
C VAL A 256 -25.39 -32.18 1.81
N LYS A 257 -25.39 -30.87 1.48
CA LYS A 257 -25.97 -30.36 0.22
C LYS A 257 -25.15 -30.75 -1.00
N TYR A 258 -23.84 -30.69 -0.90
CA TYR A 258 -22.91 -30.90 -2.00
C TYR A 258 -22.13 -32.22 -1.85
N GLY A 259 -22.74 -33.27 -1.30
CA GLY A 259 -22.07 -34.54 -0.98
C GLY A 259 -21.30 -35.17 -2.16
N ASP A 260 -21.82 -35.06 -3.38
CA ASP A 260 -21.15 -35.56 -4.60
C ASP A 260 -20.07 -34.60 -5.16
N ASN A 261 -19.94 -33.41 -4.58
CA ASN A 261 -18.95 -32.40 -4.95
C ASN A 261 -18.35 -31.73 -3.69
N PRO A 262 -17.38 -32.39 -3.03
CA PRO A 262 -16.77 -31.88 -1.80
C PRO A 262 -16.07 -30.53 -2.00
N TRP A 263 -15.63 -30.20 -3.22
CA TRP A 263 -15.06 -28.89 -3.52
C TRP A 263 -16.11 -27.77 -3.51
N ALA A 264 -17.35 -28.05 -3.95
CA ALA A 264 -18.45 -27.10 -3.80
C ALA A 264 -18.88 -26.93 -2.33
N ALA A 265 -18.86 -28.01 -1.54
CA ALA A 265 -19.07 -27.92 -0.10
C ALA A 265 -18.01 -27.03 0.56
N PHE A 266 -16.74 -27.31 0.27
CA PHE A 266 -15.62 -26.56 0.82
C PHE A 266 -15.63 -25.08 0.41
N LYS A 267 -15.91 -24.78 -0.87
CA LYS A 267 -16.10 -23.39 -1.34
C LYS A 267 -17.19 -22.67 -0.54
N GLY A 268 -18.36 -23.28 -0.38
CA GLY A 268 -19.46 -22.67 0.37
C GLY A 268 -19.11 -22.47 1.85
N GLY A 269 -18.38 -23.41 2.45
CA GLY A 269 -17.88 -23.26 3.82
C GLY A 269 -16.85 -22.15 4.00
N LEU A 270 -15.93 -21.99 3.03
CA LEU A 270 -14.99 -20.87 3.01
C LEU A 270 -15.71 -19.53 2.93
N GLU A 271 -16.71 -19.43 2.05
CA GLU A 271 -17.54 -18.22 1.91
C GLU A 271 -18.30 -17.91 3.22
N GLU A 272 -18.84 -18.93 3.88
CA GLU A 272 -19.55 -18.77 5.16
C GLU A 272 -18.62 -18.31 6.30
N TRP A 273 -17.43 -18.90 6.39
CA TRP A 273 -16.42 -18.47 7.37
C TRP A 273 -16.04 -17.01 7.16
N VAL A 274 -15.77 -16.60 5.92
CA VAL A 274 -15.39 -15.23 5.60
C VAL A 274 -16.52 -14.26 5.90
N ALA A 275 -17.75 -14.54 5.43
CA ALA A 275 -18.90 -13.69 5.68
C ALA A 275 -19.17 -13.54 7.18
N THR A 276 -19.12 -14.64 7.93
CA THR A 276 -19.30 -14.64 9.39
C THR A 276 -18.23 -13.82 10.10
N ALA A 277 -16.97 -13.96 9.69
CA ALA A 277 -15.85 -13.24 10.28
C ALA A 277 -15.86 -11.74 9.93
N ALA A 278 -16.19 -11.41 8.69
CA ALA A 278 -16.17 -10.03 8.18
C ALA A 278 -17.33 -9.19 8.70
N ALA A 279 -18.54 -9.77 8.84
CA ALA A 279 -19.75 -9.04 9.22
C ALA A 279 -19.60 -8.11 10.45
N PRO A 280 -19.12 -8.55 11.63
CA PRO A 280 -18.97 -7.67 12.79
C PRO A 280 -17.90 -6.59 12.59
N VAL A 281 -16.89 -6.85 11.75
CA VAL A 281 -15.86 -5.86 11.41
C VAL A 281 -16.45 -4.81 10.47
N ILE A 282 -17.18 -5.21 9.44
CA ILE A 282 -17.90 -4.30 8.54
C ILE A 282 -18.82 -3.38 9.35
N GLU A 283 -19.62 -3.95 10.27
CA GLU A 283 -20.50 -3.17 11.14
C GLU A 283 -19.73 -2.13 11.97
N LYS A 284 -18.59 -2.51 12.54
CA LYS A 284 -17.76 -1.62 13.38
C LYS A 284 -17.09 -0.49 12.60
N TYR A 285 -16.66 -0.74 11.37
CA TYR A 285 -15.80 0.18 10.61
C TYR A 285 -16.49 0.92 9.46
N THR A 286 -17.72 0.56 9.10
CA THR A 286 -18.50 1.31 8.11
C THR A 286 -18.71 2.75 8.57
N GLY A 287 -18.35 3.71 7.71
CA GLY A 287 -18.38 5.15 8.02
C GLY A 287 -17.17 5.65 8.83
N VAL A 288 -16.31 4.76 9.33
CA VAL A 288 -15.02 5.08 9.95
C VAL A 288 -13.91 5.00 8.92
N LEU A 289 -13.81 3.84 8.24
CA LEU A 289 -12.93 3.61 7.11
C LEU A 289 -13.77 3.62 5.83
N ALA A 290 -13.30 4.32 4.81
CA ALA A 290 -13.84 4.16 3.47
C ALA A 290 -13.64 2.71 3.00
N ALA A 291 -14.58 2.19 2.20
CA ALA A 291 -14.52 0.84 1.63
C ALA A 291 -14.52 -0.32 2.64
N ALA A 292 -14.90 -0.07 3.91
CA ALA A 292 -15.05 -1.15 4.90
C ALA A 292 -16.08 -2.19 4.42
N ASP A 293 -17.21 -1.78 3.89
CA ASP A 293 -18.24 -2.66 3.33
C ASP A 293 -17.94 -3.14 1.89
N VAL A 294 -16.83 -2.69 1.31
CA VAL A 294 -16.38 -3.09 -0.04
C VAL A 294 -15.32 -4.18 0.03
N PHE A 295 -14.29 -4.01 0.88
CA PHE A 295 -13.10 -4.86 0.86
C PHE A 295 -12.89 -5.73 2.10
N THR A 296 -13.60 -5.50 3.21
CA THR A 296 -13.37 -6.26 4.45
C THR A 296 -13.52 -7.76 4.25
N GLU A 297 -14.48 -8.23 3.45
CA GLU A 297 -14.60 -9.67 3.16
C GLU A 297 -13.35 -10.23 2.47
N SER A 298 -12.84 -9.55 1.43
CA SER A 298 -11.62 -9.97 0.75
C SER A 298 -10.38 -9.90 1.65
N THR A 299 -10.24 -8.85 2.45
CA THR A 299 -9.16 -8.76 3.45
C THR A 299 -9.28 -9.89 4.48
N THR A 300 -10.50 -10.18 4.95
CA THR A 300 -10.79 -11.26 5.91
C THR A 300 -10.43 -12.62 5.33
N PHE A 301 -10.75 -12.89 4.07
CA PHE A 301 -10.33 -14.12 3.40
C PHE A 301 -8.81 -14.29 3.47
N GLN A 302 -8.06 -13.25 3.09
CA GLN A 302 -6.60 -13.30 3.04
C GLN A 302 -5.98 -13.51 4.44
N VAL A 303 -6.45 -12.76 5.45
CA VAL A 303 -6.00 -12.90 6.84
C VAL A 303 -6.34 -14.29 7.41
N MET A 304 -7.54 -14.78 7.13
CA MET A 304 -7.98 -16.11 7.57
C MET A 304 -7.14 -17.21 6.93
N GLN A 305 -6.78 -17.09 5.64
CA GLN A 305 -5.90 -18.07 5.00
C GLN A 305 -4.52 -18.09 5.66
N SER A 306 -3.95 -16.93 5.97
CA SER A 306 -2.68 -16.86 6.68
C SER A 306 -2.75 -17.49 8.08
N ILE A 307 -3.82 -17.22 8.84
CA ILE A 307 -4.05 -17.86 10.14
C ILE A 307 -4.05 -19.40 10.02
N ARG A 308 -4.60 -19.95 8.94
CA ARG A 308 -4.69 -21.39 8.72
C ARG A 308 -3.40 -22.00 8.18
N LEU A 309 -2.73 -21.31 7.26
CA LEU A 309 -1.60 -21.84 6.49
C LEU A 309 -0.27 -21.52 7.15
N ASP A 310 -0.04 -20.26 7.52
CA ASP A 310 1.23 -19.80 8.06
C ASP A 310 1.31 -20.08 9.56
N LEU A 311 0.18 -19.93 10.27
CA LEU A 311 0.11 -20.12 11.73
C LEU A 311 -0.47 -21.48 12.15
N GLY A 312 -0.96 -22.28 11.19
CA GLY A 312 -1.45 -23.64 11.44
C GLY A 312 -2.74 -23.76 12.26
N TYR A 313 -3.51 -22.68 12.40
CA TYR A 313 -4.75 -22.68 13.20
C TYR A 313 -5.94 -23.23 12.38
N GLY A 314 -6.64 -24.25 12.88
CA GLY A 314 -7.78 -24.81 12.13
C GLY A 314 -7.36 -25.44 10.79
N SER A 315 -6.22 -26.14 10.78
CA SER A 315 -5.41 -26.54 9.61
C SER A 315 -6.02 -27.56 8.63
N TRP A 316 -7.35 -27.63 8.50
CA TRP A 316 -8.01 -28.37 7.42
C TRP A 316 -7.98 -27.52 6.16
N VAL A 317 -6.91 -27.60 5.38
CA VAL A 317 -6.73 -26.77 4.17
C VAL A 317 -7.57 -27.26 2.99
N HIS A 318 -7.87 -28.56 2.97
CA HIS A 318 -8.66 -29.23 1.94
C HIS A 318 -9.61 -30.25 2.60
N PRO A 319 -10.75 -30.58 1.96
CA PRO A 319 -11.68 -31.60 2.44
C PRO A 319 -11.08 -33.00 2.53
#